data_AF-A0A0D3ELI6-F1
#
_entry.id   AF-A0A0D3ELI6-F1
#
_cell.length_a   1.000
_cell.length_b   1.000
_cell.length_c   1.000
_cell.angle_alpha   90.00
_cell.angle_beta   90.00
_cell.angle_gamma   90.00
#
_symmetry.space_group_name_H-M   'P 1'
#
loop_
_entity.id
_entity.type
_entity.pdbx_description
1 polymer ?
#
loop_
_entity_poly.entity_id
_entity_poly.type
_entity_poly.pdbx_seq_one_letter_code
_entity_poly.pdbx_strand_id
1 'polypeptide(L)'
;MEAITMSPSSVSSHHLDVDAASTSEDMSSLQEGLLFSDSLKDLRNLRSQLYSAAEYFEVFYRNNSQKSTVMTSLKDYTVEALVSTVDHLGFVSYKVDNLVKERSDEVNETEFRVSSVEQSLRQLAGNLQ
;
A
#
# COMPACT_ATOMS: atom_id res chain seq x y z
N MET A 1 44.88 -50.71 -28.62
CA MET A 1 43.43 -50.54 -28.77
C MET A 1 43.11 -49.14 -28.26
N GLU A 2 42.78 -48.23 -29.18
CA GLU A 2 42.47 -46.83 -28.86
C GLU A 2 41.14 -46.74 -28.10
N ALA A 3 41.12 -45.95 -27.03
CA ALA A 3 39.89 -45.61 -26.32
C ALA A 3 39.28 -44.37 -26.98
N ILE A 4 38.17 -44.59 -27.70
CA ILE A 4 37.35 -43.54 -28.29
C ILE A 4 36.72 -42.71 -27.16
N THR A 5 36.97 -41.40 -27.22
CA THR A 5 36.32 -40.39 -26.40
C THR A 5 34.88 -40.23 -26.90
N MET A 6 33.91 -40.25 -25.99
CA MET A 6 32.55 -39.78 -26.26
C MET A 6 32.29 -38.57 -25.36
N SER A 7 32.23 -37.40 -25.98
CA SER A 7 31.79 -36.16 -25.33
C SER A 7 30.28 -36.23 -25.05
N PRO A 8 29.80 -35.86 -23.86
CA PRO A 8 28.37 -35.69 -23.63
C PRO A 8 27.89 -34.39 -24.28
N SER A 9 26.79 -34.49 -25.02
CA SER A 9 26.07 -33.37 -25.62
C SER A 9 25.54 -32.42 -24.55
N SER A 10 25.71 -31.12 -24.79
CA SER A 10 25.16 -30.05 -23.95
C SER A 10 23.64 -30.13 -23.93
N VAL A 11 23.07 -30.41 -22.76
CA VAL A 11 21.66 -30.16 -22.50
C VAL A 11 21.50 -28.65 -22.37
N SER A 12 20.71 -28.06 -23.26
CA SER A 12 20.30 -26.67 -23.19
C SER A 12 19.56 -26.43 -21.88
N SER A 13 20.22 -25.76 -20.94
CA SER A 13 19.58 -25.25 -19.73
C SER A 13 18.62 -24.16 -20.16
N HIS A 14 17.33 -24.52 -20.30
CA HIS A 14 16.26 -23.54 -20.31
C HIS A 14 16.30 -22.83 -18.96
N HIS A 15 16.91 -21.64 -18.99
CA HIS A 15 16.91 -20.68 -17.92
C HIS A 15 15.45 -20.31 -17.65
N LEU A 16 14.89 -20.85 -16.58
CA LEU A 16 13.67 -20.32 -16.00
C LEU A 16 14.07 -19.03 -15.27
N ASP A 17 14.22 -17.96 -16.04
CA ASP A 17 14.08 -16.60 -15.53
C ASP A 17 12.62 -16.41 -15.11
N VAL A 18 12.22 -17.04 -14.01
CA VAL A 18 11.06 -16.57 -13.27
C VAL A 18 11.57 -15.36 -12.51
N ASP A 19 11.18 -14.22 -13.05
CA ASP A 19 11.50 -12.87 -12.65
C ASP A 19 11.39 -12.67 -11.12
N ALA A 20 12.51 -12.86 -10.43
CA ALA A 20 12.62 -12.74 -8.99
C ALA A 20 12.33 -11.29 -8.52
N ALA A 21 12.49 -10.31 -9.41
CA ALA A 21 12.12 -8.92 -9.16
C ALA A 21 10.59 -8.77 -9.05
N SER A 22 9.81 -9.32 -10.01
CA SER A 22 8.34 -9.24 -9.97
C SER A 22 7.75 -9.91 -8.72
N THR A 23 8.35 -11.00 -8.24
CA THR A 23 7.86 -11.70 -7.04
C THR A 23 8.16 -10.91 -5.75
N SER A 24 9.25 -10.11 -5.75
CA SER A 24 9.64 -9.28 -4.62
C SER A 24 8.82 -7.98 -4.50
N GLU A 25 8.44 -7.39 -5.63
CA GLU A 25 7.60 -6.19 -5.66
C GLU A 25 6.14 -6.51 -5.30
N ASP A 26 5.62 -7.66 -5.76
CA ASP A 26 4.28 -8.12 -5.40
C ASP A 26 4.15 -8.42 -3.89
N MET A 27 5.22 -8.94 -3.26
CA MET A 27 5.28 -9.11 -1.80
C MET A 27 5.33 -7.77 -1.04
N SER A 28 6.03 -6.78 -1.59
CA SER A 28 6.11 -5.43 -1.00
C SER A 28 4.77 -4.70 -1.05
N SER A 29 4.06 -4.78 -2.17
CA SER A 29 2.74 -4.15 -2.33
C SER A 29 1.68 -4.77 -1.41
N LEU A 30 1.70 -6.10 -1.24
CA LEU A 30 0.85 -6.81 -0.28
C LEU A 30 1.13 -6.39 1.16
N GLN A 31 2.40 -6.30 1.55
CA GLN A 31 2.82 -5.82 2.86
C GLN A 31 2.35 -4.38 3.11
N GLU A 32 2.42 -3.52 2.10
CA GLU A 32 2.00 -2.12 2.20
C GLU A 32 0.48 -1.98 2.33
N GLY A 33 -0.28 -2.80 1.62
CA GLY A 33 -1.74 -2.89 1.75
C GLY A 33 -2.20 -3.33 3.14
N LEU A 34 -1.47 -4.26 3.79
CA LEU A 34 -1.74 -4.66 5.17
C LEU A 34 -1.50 -3.51 6.15
N LEU A 35 -0.37 -2.81 6.04
CA LEU A 35 -0.05 -1.65 6.88
C LEU A 35 -1.06 -0.50 6.71
N PHE A 36 -1.56 -0.31 5.49
CA PHE A 36 -2.61 0.66 5.20
C PHE A 36 -3.93 0.28 5.89
N SER A 37 -4.34 -0.98 5.79
CA SER A 37 -5.53 -1.50 6.48
C SER A 37 -5.44 -1.33 8.00
N ASP A 38 -4.28 -1.62 8.59
CA ASP A 38 -4.05 -1.41 10.02
C ASP A 38 -4.20 0.06 10.41
N SER A 39 -3.68 0.98 9.59
CA SER A 39 -3.83 2.43 9.82
C SER A 39 -5.29 2.89 9.77
N LEU A 40 -6.11 2.33 8.87
CA LEU A 40 -7.54 2.60 8.83
C LEU A 40 -8.28 2.04 10.06
N LYS A 41 -7.85 0.87 10.53
CA LYS A 41 -8.38 0.26 11.75
C LYS A 41 -8.02 1.10 12.98
N ASP A 42 -6.81 1.63 13.06
CA ASP A 42 -6.38 2.52 14.13
C ASP A 42 -7.18 3.83 14.12
N LEU A 43 -7.42 4.42 12.95
CA LEU A 43 -8.28 5.60 12.82
C LEU A 43 -9.72 5.32 13.29
N ARG A 44 -10.27 4.13 12.97
CA ARG A 44 -11.60 3.71 13.46
C ARG A 44 -11.61 3.49 14.98
N ASN A 45 -10.53 2.98 15.54
CA ASN A 45 -10.37 2.80 16.98
C ASN A 45 -10.28 4.17 17.69
N LEU A 46 -9.48 5.10 17.16
CA LEU A 46 -9.36 6.46 17.68
C LEU A 46 -10.73 7.14 17.76
N ARG A 47 -11.55 7.06 16.69
CA ARG A 47 -12.93 7.58 16.72
C ARG A 47 -13.72 7.04 17.91
N SER A 48 -13.66 5.73 18.17
CA SER A 48 -14.37 5.11 19.29
C SER A 48 -13.85 5.62 20.64
N GLN A 49 -12.53 5.77 20.78
CA GLN A 49 -11.90 6.33 21.97
C GLN A 49 -12.33 7.78 22.22
N LEU A 50 -12.42 8.61 21.18
CA LEU A 50 -12.85 10.00 21.29
C LEU A 50 -14.30 10.12 21.78
N TYR A 51 -15.20 9.25 21.32
CA TYR A 51 -16.57 9.20 21.84
C TYR A 51 -16.60 8.82 23.32
N SER A 52 -15.86 7.77 23.71
CA SER A 52 -15.78 7.35 25.12
C SER A 52 -15.18 8.44 26.00
N ALA A 53 -14.15 9.15 25.52
CA ALA A 53 -13.55 10.27 26.24
C ALA A 53 -14.53 11.44 26.40
N ALA A 54 -15.31 11.76 25.36
CA ALA A 54 -16.31 12.81 25.42
C ALA A 54 -17.41 12.50 26.45
N GLU A 55 -17.91 11.27 26.48
CA GLU A 55 -18.88 10.81 27.49
C GLU A 55 -18.27 10.87 28.90
N TYR A 56 -17.03 10.41 29.06
CA TYR A 56 -16.30 10.49 30.33
C TYR A 56 -16.18 11.95 30.80
N PHE A 57 -15.74 12.86 29.94
CA PHE A 57 -15.58 14.27 30.31
C PHE A 57 -16.92 14.94 30.62
N GLU A 58 -18.02 14.55 29.98
CA GLU A 58 -19.35 15.07 30.33
C GLU A 58 -19.73 14.69 31.76
N VAL A 59 -19.67 13.40 32.09
CA VAL A 59 -20.02 12.87 33.42
C VAL A 59 -19.07 13.43 34.48
N PHE A 60 -17.77 13.43 34.18
CA PHE A 60 -16.74 13.91 35.09
C PHE A 60 -16.88 15.41 35.34
N TYR A 61 -17.09 16.21 34.29
CA TYR A 61 -17.33 17.64 34.46
C TYR A 61 -18.56 17.88 35.32
N ARG A 62 -19.69 17.19 35.10
CA ARG A 62 -20.92 17.37 35.88
C ARG A 62 -20.71 17.11 37.38
N ASN A 63 -20.05 16.01 37.73
CA ASN A 63 -19.95 15.51 39.10
C ASN A 63 -18.76 16.07 39.90
N ASN A 64 -17.80 16.73 39.24
CA ASN A 64 -16.61 17.26 39.90
C ASN A 64 -16.79 18.74 40.29
N SER A 65 -16.35 19.12 41.49
CA SER A 65 -16.40 20.51 41.96
C SER A 65 -15.26 21.36 41.38
N GLN A 66 -14.13 20.75 41.01
CA GLN A 66 -12.96 21.41 40.42
C GLN A 66 -13.12 21.67 38.91
N LYS A 67 -14.18 22.38 38.51
CA LYS A 67 -14.56 22.61 37.10
C LYS A 67 -13.42 23.16 36.24
N SER A 68 -12.63 24.08 36.79
CA SER A 68 -11.51 24.72 36.08
C SER A 68 -10.47 23.69 35.64
N THR A 69 -10.05 22.81 36.56
CA THR A 69 -9.09 21.73 36.27
C THR A 69 -9.63 20.78 35.21
N VAL A 70 -10.89 20.35 35.34
CA VAL A 70 -11.52 19.48 34.33
C VAL A 70 -11.56 20.14 32.95
N MET A 71 -11.88 21.43 32.89
CA MET A 71 -11.92 22.19 31.64
C MET A 71 -10.54 22.32 31.00
N THR A 72 -9.48 22.51 31.79
CA THR A 72 -8.10 22.52 31.28
C THR A 72 -7.74 21.17 30.68
N SER A 73 -7.97 20.07 31.40
CA SER A 73 -7.69 18.73 30.88
C SER A 73 -8.50 18.39 29.62
N LEU A 74 -9.75 18.84 29.54
CA LEU A 74 -10.58 18.66 28.34
C LEU A 74 -10.00 19.42 27.14
N LYS A 75 -9.50 20.65 27.34
CA LYS A 75 -8.86 21.44 26.29
C LYS A 75 -7.58 20.78 25.79
N ASP A 76 -6.71 20.35 26.72
CA ASP A 76 -5.46 19.68 26.39
C ASP A 76 -5.74 18.41 25.59
N TYR A 77 -6.68 17.59 26.06
CA TYR A 77 -7.10 16.37 25.36
C TYR A 77 -7.69 16.68 23.97
N THR A 78 -8.50 17.73 23.83
CA THR A 78 -9.08 18.11 22.54
C THR A 78 -8.01 18.50 21.53
N VAL A 79 -6.98 19.23 21.97
CA VAL A 79 -5.85 19.59 21.10
C VAL A 79 -5.07 18.35 20.69
N GLU A 80 -4.72 17.46 21.63
CA GLU A 80 -4.00 16.22 21.34
C GLU A 80 -4.80 15.30 20.39
N ALA A 81 -6.10 15.15 20.64
CA ALA A 81 -7.00 14.36 19.80
C ALA A 81 -7.07 14.88 18.36
N LEU A 82 -7.14 16.21 18.19
CA LEU A 82 -7.16 16.83 16.87
C LEU A 82 -5.84 16.62 16.14
N VAL A 83 -4.70 16.88 16.80
CA VAL A 83 -3.38 16.68 16.22
C VAL A 83 -3.18 15.22 15.80
N SER A 84 -3.46 14.27 16.70
CA SER A 84 -3.36 12.83 16.41
C SER A 84 -4.26 12.39 15.25
N THR A 85 -5.49 12.92 15.17
CA THR A 85 -6.39 12.61 14.05
C THR A 85 -5.87 13.16 12.73
N VAL A 86 -5.40 14.41 12.73
CA VAL A 86 -4.84 15.06 11.52
C VAL A 86 -3.58 14.33 11.05
N ASP A 87 -2.70 13.93 11.97
CA ASP A 87 -1.49 13.17 11.65
C ASP A 87 -1.82 11.82 11.01
N HIS A 88 -2.79 11.07 11.58
CA HIS A 88 -3.22 9.80 11.00
C HIS A 88 -3.88 9.97 9.64
N LEU A 89 -4.72 11.00 9.46
CA LEU A 89 -5.30 11.31 8.15
C LEU A 89 -4.23 11.69 7.12
N GLY A 90 -3.20 12.43 7.52
CA GLY A 90 -2.06 12.75 6.67
C GLY A 90 -1.32 11.50 6.21
N PHE A 91 -1.06 10.55 7.11
CA PHE A 91 -0.43 9.28 6.76
C PHE A 91 -1.29 8.43 5.80
N VAL A 92 -2.58 8.31 6.09
CA VAL A 92 -3.54 7.58 5.23
C VAL A 92 -3.61 8.22 3.84
N SER A 93 -3.66 9.55 3.77
CA SER A 93 -3.68 10.28 2.48
C SER A 93 -2.40 10.05 1.68
N TYR A 94 -1.24 10.10 2.33
CA TYR A 94 0.04 9.81 1.70
C TYR A 94 0.09 8.38 1.12
N LYS A 95 -0.39 7.40 1.88
CA LYS A 95 -0.45 6.00 1.42
C LYS A 95 -1.39 5.82 0.23
N VAL A 96 -2.55 6.47 0.23
CA VAL A 96 -3.49 6.43 -0.90
C VAL A 96 -2.86 7.05 -2.16
N ASP A 97 -2.19 8.19 -2.02
CA ASP A 97 -1.54 8.86 -3.16
C ASP A 97 -0.46 7.97 -3.80
N ASN A 98 0.39 7.35 -2.99
CA ASN A 98 1.40 6.40 -3.47
C ASN A 98 0.79 5.19 -4.17
N LEU A 99 -0.23 4.56 -3.56
CA LEU A 99 -0.89 3.40 -4.15
C LEU A 99 -1.54 3.75 -5.48
N VAL A 100 -2.23 4.88 -5.57
CA VAL A 100 -2.84 5.34 -6.82
C VAL A 100 -1.78 5.60 -7.89
N LYS A 101 -0.64 6.20 -7.51
CA LYS A 101 0.46 6.46 -8.43
C LYS A 101 1.07 5.15 -8.96
N GLU A 102 1.39 4.21 -8.08
CA GLU A 102 1.93 2.88 -8.43
C GLU A 102 1.01 2.17 -9.44
N ARG A 103 -0.29 2.10 -9.14
CA ARG A 103 -1.26 1.48 -10.06
C ARG A 103 -1.43 2.23 -11.37
N SER A 104 -1.30 3.56 -11.36
CA SER A 104 -1.30 4.34 -12.60
C SER A 104 -0.08 4.02 -13.47
N ASP A 105 1.10 3.88 -12.86
CA ASP A 105 2.33 3.53 -13.57
C ASP A 105 2.24 2.12 -14.17
N GLU A 106 1.73 1.14 -13.41
CA GLU A 106 1.46 -0.23 -13.89
C GLU A 106 0.48 -0.26 -15.09
N VAL A 107 -0.59 0.53 -15.03
CA VAL A 107 -1.58 0.63 -16.12
C VAL A 107 -0.96 1.24 -17.36
N ASN A 108 -0.17 2.31 -17.22
CA ASN A 108 0.52 2.97 -18.34
C ASN A 108 1.52 2.03 -19.01
N GLU A 109 2.28 1.25 -18.25
CA GLU A 109 3.19 0.25 -18.80
C GLU A 109 2.43 -0.82 -19.58
N THR A 110 1.33 -1.31 -19.02
CA THR A 110 0.48 -2.31 -19.67
C THR A 110 -0.13 -1.78 -20.96
N GLU A 111 -0.63 -0.53 -20.96
CA GLU A 111 -1.16 0.14 -22.15
C GLU A 111 -0.09 0.28 -23.25
N PHE A 112 1.14 0.63 -22.88
CA PHE A 112 2.27 0.70 -23.81
C PHE A 112 2.56 -0.67 -24.44
N ARG A 113 2.59 -1.74 -23.64
CA ARG A 113 2.81 -3.11 -24.12
C ARG A 113 1.70 -3.56 -25.08
N VAL A 114 0.44 -3.27 -24.74
CA VAL A 114 -0.72 -3.56 -25.61
C VAL A 114 -0.59 -2.80 -26.93
N SER A 115 -0.29 -1.50 -26.88
CA SER A 115 -0.11 -0.66 -28.07
C SER A 115 1.00 -1.19 -29.00
N SER A 116 2.11 -1.66 -28.43
CA SER A 116 3.22 -2.27 -29.17
C SER A 116 2.81 -3.56 -29.89
N VAL A 117 2.02 -4.41 -29.21
CA VAL A 117 1.48 -5.64 -29.81
C VAL A 117 0.50 -5.31 -30.94
N GLU A 118 -0.40 -4.35 -30.73
CA GLU A 118 -1.35 -3.91 -31.76
C GLU A 118 -0.63 -3.36 -33.00
N GLN A 119 0.41 -2.55 -32.81
CA GLN A 119 1.21 -2.02 -33.91
C GLN A 119 1.92 -3.14 -34.69
N SER A 120 2.48 -4.11 -33.99
CA SER A 120 3.14 -5.28 -34.59
C SER A 120 2.17 -6.12 -35.42
N LEU A 121 0.96 -6.35 -34.91
CA LEU A 121 -0.10 -7.06 -35.63
C LEU A 121 -0.55 -6.32 -36.90
N ARG A 122 -0.70 -4.99 -36.83
CA ARG A 122 -1.04 -4.16 -38.00
C ARG A 122 0.03 -4.23 -39.08
N GLN A 123 1.31 -4.19 -38.70
CA GLN A 123 2.42 -4.32 -39.64
C GLN A 123 2.44 -5.71 -40.30
N LEU A 124 2.28 -6.78 -39.52
CA LEU A 124 2.23 -8.15 -40.06
C LEU A 124 1.06 -8.34 -41.02
N ALA A 125 -0.13 -7.84 -40.68
CA ALA A 125 -1.30 -7.90 -41.56
C ALA A 125 -1.11 -7.09 -42.84
N GLY A 126 -0.48 -5.92 -42.77
CA GLY A 126 -0.16 -5.10 -43.94
C GLY A 126 0.89 -5.73 -44.87
N ASN A 127 1.81 -6.53 -44.34
CA ASN A 127 2.83 -7.24 -45.12
C ASN A 127 2.28 -8.47 -45.89
N LEU A 128 1.02 -8.85 -45.66
CA LEU A 128 0.34 -9.99 -46.30
C LEU A 128 -0.55 -9.60 -47.50
N GLN A 129 -0.60 -8.31 -47.87
CA GLN A 129 -1.24 -7.78 -49.09
C GLN A 129 -0.23 -7.45 -50.18
#